data_AF-A0AAN7DTI7-F1
#
_entry.id   AF-A0AAN7DTI7-F1
#
_cell.length_a   1.000
_cell.length_b   1.000
_cell.length_c   1.000
_cell.angle_alpha   90.00
_cell.angle_beta   90.00
_cell.angle_gamma   90.00
#
_symmetry.space_group_name_H-M   'P 1'
#
loop_
_entity.id
_entity.type
_entity.pdbx_description
1 polymer ?
#
loop_
_entity_poly.entity_id
_entity_poly.type
_entity_poly.pdbx_seq_one_letter_code
_entity_poly.pdbx_strand_id
1 'polypeptide(L)'
;MVWRVCLLVSEEHRGPIHKEQLTKLKDGLAMGCAFNHAILDGTSTWHFMSSWAEVCGGAASISVSPFLDRTKSRNTRVKLDLTAPPDPLASKSNDQVKSQLQPPIGRSKPFSTFQSLSVHIWRHVTHARELKPEDYTVFTVFADCRKRVDPPMPESYFGNLIQAVFTVTAAGLLSANPRKNHNAKAIDERNKQWESEPKIFQFKDAGVNCVAVGSSPRFKVYDVDFGWGKPESVRSGSNNRFDGMVYLYQGKSGGRSIDVEISLEAQTMERLEKDKEFLMEVY
;
A
#
# COMPACT_ATOMS: atom_id res chain seq x y z
N MET A 1 0.26 -29.88 0.78
CA MET A 1 -0.05 -29.18 2.05
C MET A 1 -0.60 -27.82 1.68
N VAL A 2 -1.80 -27.45 2.12
CA VAL A 2 -2.38 -26.12 1.81
C VAL A 2 -1.82 -25.14 2.83
N TRP A 3 -1.31 -23.98 2.41
CA TRP A 3 -0.88 -22.96 3.37
C TRP A 3 -1.22 -21.53 2.99
N ARG A 4 -1.48 -20.67 3.98
CA ARG A 4 -2.00 -19.30 3.80
C ARG A 4 -1.08 -18.29 4.48
N VAL A 5 -0.92 -17.11 3.88
CA VAL A 5 -0.15 -15.99 4.47
C VAL A 5 -1.08 -14.87 4.90
N CYS A 6 -0.90 -14.41 6.13
CA CYS A 6 -1.51 -13.19 6.64
C CYS A 6 -0.40 -12.21 7.03
N LEU A 7 -0.37 -11.05 6.37
CA LEU A 7 0.61 -9.99 6.65
C LEU A 7 0.00 -8.92 7.56
N LEU A 8 0.41 -8.93 8.81
CA LEU A 8 0.18 -7.85 9.76
C LEU A 8 1.27 -6.79 9.59
N VAL A 9 0.90 -5.52 9.72
CA VAL A 9 1.90 -4.45 9.82
C VAL A 9 1.76 -3.79 11.18
N SER A 10 2.82 -3.81 11.96
CA SER A 10 2.87 -3.08 13.22
C SER A 10 3.51 -1.71 13.00
N GLU A 11 2.94 -0.67 13.59
CA GLU A 11 3.58 0.65 13.72
C GLU A 11 4.08 0.86 15.17
N GLU A 12 4.16 -0.20 15.97
CA GLU A 12 4.58 -0.13 17.37
C GLU A 12 6.08 0.17 17.49
N HIS A 13 6.41 1.34 18.06
CA HIS A 13 7.77 1.87 18.08
C HIS A 13 8.72 1.19 19.08
N ARG A 14 8.17 0.52 20.10
CA ARG A 14 8.94 -0.23 21.11
C ARG A 14 8.74 -1.75 21.00
N GLY A 15 7.99 -2.20 19.99
CA GLY A 15 7.80 -3.61 19.71
C GLY A 15 8.95 -4.20 18.88
N PRO A 16 9.05 -5.53 18.77
CA PRO A 16 10.02 -6.18 17.90
C PRO A 16 9.75 -5.82 16.43
N ILE A 17 10.83 -5.80 15.65
CA ILE A 17 10.85 -5.38 14.25
C ILE A 17 10.17 -6.39 13.31
N HIS A 18 10.11 -7.64 13.75
CA HIS A 18 9.46 -8.76 13.08
C HIS A 18 8.87 -9.70 14.14
N LYS A 19 7.67 -10.22 13.90
CA LYS A 19 7.11 -11.38 14.60
C LYS A 19 6.55 -12.34 13.56
N GLU A 20 6.68 -13.62 13.83
CA GLU A 20 6.13 -14.68 12.99
C GLU A 20 5.32 -15.65 13.84
N GLN A 21 4.24 -16.19 13.26
CA GLN A 21 3.40 -17.19 13.89
C GLN A 21 3.03 -18.25 12.85
N LEU A 22 3.37 -19.50 13.15
CA LEU A 22 2.94 -20.66 12.38
C LEU A 22 1.80 -21.36 13.13
N THR A 23 0.65 -21.48 12.46
CA THR A 23 -0.55 -22.10 13.03
C THR A 23 -0.95 -23.31 12.19
N LYS A 24 -0.83 -24.51 12.76
CA LYS A 24 -1.28 -25.75 12.12
C LYS A 24 -2.80 -25.80 12.12
N LEU A 25 -3.39 -26.03 10.94
CA LEU A 25 -4.82 -26.22 10.73
C LEU A 25 -5.10 -27.71 10.43
N LYS A 26 -6.37 -28.11 10.42
CA LYS A 26 -6.78 -29.49 10.10
C LYS A 26 -6.34 -29.90 8.68
N ASP A 27 -6.37 -28.95 7.76
CA ASP A 27 -6.15 -29.13 6.32
C ASP A 27 -4.84 -28.48 5.82
N GLY A 28 -4.06 -27.86 6.71
CA GLY A 28 -2.96 -27.02 6.25
C GLY A 28 -2.21 -26.24 7.33
N LEU A 29 -1.60 -25.14 6.92
CA LEU A 29 -0.80 -24.25 7.77
C LEU A 29 -1.16 -22.79 7.47
N ALA A 30 -1.23 -21.95 8.49
CA ALA A 30 -1.27 -20.50 8.32
C ALA A 30 0.01 -19.87 8.87
N MET A 31 0.61 -18.98 8.10
CA MET A 31 1.74 -18.15 8.50
C MET A 31 1.26 -16.71 8.68
N GLY A 32 1.31 -16.22 9.91
CA GLY A 32 1.14 -14.80 10.22
C GLY A 32 2.51 -14.14 10.34
N CYS A 33 2.77 -13.07 9.61
CA CYS A 33 3.99 -12.26 9.77
C CYS A 33 3.59 -10.84 10.13
N ALA A 34 4.23 -10.27 11.15
CA ALA A 34 4.08 -8.88 11.56
C ALA A 34 5.40 -8.14 11.38
N PHE A 35 5.41 -7.11 10.53
CA PHE A 35 6.60 -6.29 10.31
C PHE A 35 6.41 -4.88 10.86
N ASN A 36 7.47 -4.30 11.43
CA ASN A 36 7.48 -2.88 11.75
C ASN A 36 7.64 -2.04 10.47
N HIS A 37 6.60 -1.31 10.08
CA HIS A 37 6.62 -0.54 8.82
C HIS A 37 7.63 0.61 8.83
N ALA A 38 8.15 1.04 9.99
CA ALA A 38 9.21 2.06 10.02
C ALA A 38 10.51 1.55 9.37
N ILE A 39 10.70 0.23 9.33
CA ILE A 39 11.97 -0.38 8.89
C ILE A 39 11.93 -0.77 7.42
N LEU A 40 10.77 -1.15 6.89
CA LEU A 40 10.67 -1.71 5.55
C LEU A 40 9.33 -1.36 4.88
N ASP A 41 9.38 -1.16 3.55
CA ASP A 41 8.19 -1.07 2.69
C ASP A 41 7.82 -2.44 2.10
N GLY A 42 6.70 -2.51 1.36
CA GLY A 42 6.24 -3.76 0.74
C GLY A 42 7.28 -4.43 -0.17
N THR A 43 8.08 -3.66 -0.92
CA THR A 43 9.17 -4.22 -1.74
C THR A 43 10.18 -4.95 -0.86
N SER A 44 10.59 -4.32 0.24
CA SER A 44 11.54 -4.89 1.20
C SER A 44 10.94 -6.05 2.00
N THR A 45 9.64 -6.01 2.32
CA THR A 45 8.92 -7.14 2.94
C THR A 45 9.03 -8.39 2.07
N TRP A 46 8.68 -8.28 0.79
CA TRP A 46 8.66 -9.43 -0.10
C TRP A 46 10.05 -9.87 -0.54
N HIS A 47 11.04 -8.97 -0.52
CA HIS A 47 12.46 -9.36 -0.57
C HIS A 47 12.79 -10.26 0.61
N PHE A 48 12.52 -9.82 1.85
CA PHE A 48 12.77 -10.63 3.05
C PHE A 48 12.07 -12.00 2.98
N MET A 49 10.78 -12.04 2.64
CA MET A 49 10.02 -13.28 2.56
C MET A 49 10.61 -14.26 1.53
N SER A 50 11.00 -13.76 0.36
CA SER A 50 11.62 -14.59 -0.70
C SER A 50 12.98 -15.13 -0.26
N SER A 51 13.84 -14.27 0.30
CA SER A 51 15.14 -14.68 0.83
C SER A 51 15.03 -15.69 1.97
N TRP A 52 14.04 -15.52 2.86
CA TRP A 52 13.78 -16.47 3.94
C TRP A 52 13.36 -17.83 3.40
N ALA A 53 12.44 -17.85 2.42
CA ALA A 53 11.99 -19.06 1.75
C ALA A 53 13.14 -19.80 1.05
N GLU A 54 14.04 -19.09 0.37
CA GLU A 54 15.25 -19.69 -0.25
C GLU A 54 16.13 -20.40 0.78
N VAL A 55 16.41 -19.75 1.92
CA VAL A 55 17.21 -20.33 2.99
C VAL A 55 16.51 -21.56 3.59
N CYS A 56 15.20 -21.50 3.82
CA CYS A 56 14.42 -22.66 4.28
C CYS A 56 14.41 -23.81 3.25
N GLY A 57 14.48 -23.50 1.96
CA GLY A 57 14.64 -24.47 0.88
C GLY A 57 16.03 -25.09 0.75
N GLY A 58 16.98 -24.69 1.60
CA GLY A 58 18.35 -25.22 1.62
C GLY A 58 19.32 -24.47 0.70
N ALA A 59 18.99 -23.27 0.23
CA ALA A 59 19.91 -22.45 -0.54
C ALA A 59 21.14 -22.08 0.30
N ALA A 60 22.34 -22.24 -0.26
CA ALA A 60 23.59 -21.88 0.39
C ALA A 60 23.76 -20.35 0.56
N SER A 61 23.07 -19.57 -0.26
CA SER A 61 23.02 -18.11 -0.23
C SER A 61 21.72 -17.61 -0.84
N ILE A 62 21.30 -16.41 -0.44
CA ILE A 62 20.14 -15.74 -1.04
C ILE A 62 20.46 -15.22 -2.45
N SER A 63 19.49 -15.27 -3.36
CA SER A 63 19.66 -14.91 -4.77
C SER A 63 19.92 -13.41 -4.98
N VAL A 64 19.35 -12.58 -4.12
CA VAL A 64 19.46 -11.11 -4.20
C VAL A 64 19.93 -10.57 -2.87
N SER A 65 21.17 -10.08 -2.81
CA SER A 65 21.69 -9.42 -1.62
C SER A 65 20.98 -8.07 -1.39
N PRO A 66 20.51 -7.79 -0.17
CA PRO A 66 19.90 -6.51 0.14
C PRO A 66 20.96 -5.39 0.13
N PHE A 67 20.60 -4.25 -0.45
CA PHE A 67 21.38 -3.03 -0.33
C PHE A 67 20.99 -2.30 0.95
N LEU A 68 21.92 -2.23 1.92
CA LEU A 68 21.64 -1.82 3.30
C LEU A 68 22.08 -0.39 3.64
N ASP A 69 22.77 0.32 2.73
CA ASP A 69 23.23 1.69 2.99
C ASP A 69 22.07 2.70 2.91
N ARG A 70 21.36 2.84 4.04
CA ARG A 70 20.22 3.75 4.17
C ARG A 70 20.61 5.22 4.07
N THR A 71 21.88 5.58 4.26
CA THR A 71 22.32 6.97 4.16
C THR A 71 22.08 7.53 2.76
N LYS A 72 22.17 6.69 1.72
CA LYS A 72 21.85 7.05 0.34
C LYS A 72 20.42 7.52 0.13
N SER A 73 19.47 7.02 0.92
CA SER A 73 18.07 7.47 0.85
C SER A 73 17.83 8.73 1.67
N ARG A 74 18.61 8.91 2.73
CA ARG A 74 18.43 9.97 3.72
C ARG A 74 19.69 10.14 4.55
N ASN A 75 20.34 11.29 4.41
CA ASN A 75 21.58 11.58 5.12
C ASN A 75 21.34 12.06 6.57
N THR A 76 20.14 12.57 6.88
CA THR A 76 19.85 13.20 8.17
C THR A 76 19.11 12.25 9.11
N ARG A 77 19.67 12.00 10.30
CA ARG A 77 18.93 11.39 11.40
C ARG A 77 18.10 12.48 12.07
N VAL A 78 16.78 12.50 11.83
CA VAL A 78 15.87 13.39 12.57
C VAL A 78 15.31 12.63 13.75
N LYS A 79 15.46 13.21 14.94
CA LYS A 79 14.82 12.70 16.15
C LYS A 79 13.32 12.98 16.06
N LEU A 80 12.52 11.94 16.20
CA LEU A 80 11.07 12.05 16.24
C LEU A 80 10.67 12.08 17.71
N ASP A 81 10.18 13.22 18.19
CA ASP A 81 9.66 13.33 19.55
C ASP A 81 8.23 12.77 19.56
N LEU A 82 8.13 11.53 20.02
CA LEU A 82 6.88 10.77 20.10
C LEU A 82 6.10 11.20 21.34
N THR A 83 5.19 12.16 21.19
CA THR A 83 4.14 12.38 22.18
C THR A 83 3.01 11.38 21.96
N ALA A 84 2.43 10.85 23.05
CA ALA A 84 1.27 9.98 22.97
C ALA A 84 0.13 10.72 22.23
N PRO A 85 -0.65 10.03 21.37
CA PRO A 85 -1.77 10.67 20.70
C PRO A 85 -2.74 11.24 21.75
N PRO A 86 -3.24 12.48 21.59
CA PRO A 86 -4.34 12.96 22.40
C PRO A 86 -5.59 12.10 22.16
N ASP A 87 -6.45 12.05 23.18
CA ASP A 87 -7.73 11.32 23.25
C ASP A 87 -8.58 11.51 21.97
N PRO A 88 -9.29 10.49 21.43
CA PRO A 88 -9.87 10.51 20.07
C PRO A 88 -10.97 11.54 19.78
N LEU A 89 -11.32 12.40 20.73
CA LEU A 89 -12.43 13.34 20.61
C LEU A 89 -12.03 14.78 20.24
N ALA A 90 -10.76 15.02 19.87
CA ALA A 90 -10.34 16.33 19.41
C ALA A 90 -9.36 16.25 18.23
N SER A 91 -9.88 16.11 17.02
CA SER A 91 -9.12 16.52 15.82
C SER A 91 -9.96 17.43 14.96
N LYS A 92 -9.62 18.72 14.99
CA LYS A 92 -10.02 19.70 13.99
C LYS A 92 -9.50 19.23 12.62
N SER A 93 -10.36 19.28 11.60
CA SER A 93 -9.99 19.05 10.21
C SER A 93 -8.89 20.01 9.79
N ASN A 94 -7.72 19.48 9.41
CA ASN A 94 -6.69 20.28 8.77
C ASN A 94 -7.02 20.37 7.28
N ASP A 95 -7.59 21.50 6.87
CA ASP A 95 -7.84 21.90 5.48
C ASP A 95 -6.53 22.25 4.75
N GLN A 96 -5.62 21.28 4.62
CA GLN A 96 -4.41 21.44 3.80
C GLN A 96 -4.27 20.31 2.79
N VAL A 97 -5.22 20.24 1.85
CA VAL A 97 -4.96 19.64 0.54
C VAL A 97 -5.29 20.67 -0.53
N LYS A 98 -4.38 21.63 -0.75
CA LYS A 98 -4.45 22.52 -1.92
C LYS A 98 -4.07 21.71 -3.17
N SER A 99 -5.05 21.43 -4.02
CA SER A 99 -4.82 20.83 -5.34
C SER A 99 -4.37 21.88 -6.35
N GLN A 100 -3.27 21.63 -7.06
CA GLN A 100 -3.00 22.24 -8.36
C GLN A 100 -3.64 21.36 -9.44
N LEU A 101 -4.66 21.87 -10.12
CA LEU A 101 -5.26 21.30 -11.33
C LEU A 101 -4.63 21.98 -12.54
N GLN A 102 -4.01 21.22 -13.45
CA GLN A 102 -3.77 21.65 -14.83
C GLN A 102 -4.00 20.48 -15.78
N PRO A 103 -4.72 20.67 -16.91
CA PRO A 103 -4.71 19.71 -18.02
C PRO A 103 -3.50 20.00 -18.93
N PRO A 104 -2.96 18.97 -19.62
CA PRO A 104 -3.11 19.02 -21.07
C PRO A 104 -3.47 17.67 -21.70
N ILE A 105 -4.35 17.75 -22.69
CA ILE A 105 -4.70 16.70 -23.64
C ILE A 105 -3.52 16.53 -24.60
N GLY A 106 -2.76 15.46 -24.42
CA GLY A 106 -1.75 15.00 -25.37
C GLY A 106 -1.72 13.47 -25.34
N ARG A 107 -1.67 12.83 -26.53
CA ARG A 107 -1.75 11.36 -26.76
C ARG A 107 -1.13 10.58 -25.60
N SER A 108 -1.97 10.07 -24.70
CA SER A 108 -1.52 9.38 -23.49
C SER A 108 -1.20 7.91 -23.80
N LYS A 109 -0.08 7.41 -23.28
CA LYS A 109 0.13 5.96 -23.12
C LYS A 109 -1.13 5.31 -22.51
N PRO A 110 -1.49 4.08 -22.91
CA PRO A 110 -2.60 3.37 -22.31
C PRO A 110 -2.41 3.23 -20.79
N PHE A 111 -3.51 3.31 -20.04
CA PHE A 111 -3.47 3.14 -18.59
C PHE A 111 -3.05 1.71 -18.24
N SER A 112 -2.29 1.56 -17.16
CA SER A 112 -1.97 0.24 -16.62
C SER A 112 -3.20 -0.41 -15.98
N THR A 113 -3.24 -1.74 -15.94
CA THR A 113 -4.29 -2.50 -15.23
C THR A 113 -4.46 -2.04 -13.79
N PHE A 114 -3.35 -1.75 -13.08
CA PHE A 114 -3.38 -1.20 -11.73
C PHE A 114 -4.15 0.14 -11.66
N GLN A 115 -3.89 1.06 -12.60
CA GLN A 115 -4.56 2.36 -12.64
C GLN A 115 -6.05 2.20 -12.97
N SER A 116 -6.39 1.41 -13.98
CA SER A 116 -7.79 1.20 -14.37
C SER A 116 -8.59 0.55 -13.24
N LEU A 117 -8.06 -0.50 -12.62
CA LEU A 117 -8.70 -1.19 -11.50
C LEU A 117 -8.83 -0.29 -10.26
N SER A 118 -7.80 0.50 -9.96
CA SER A 118 -7.82 1.46 -8.85
C SER A 118 -8.91 2.52 -9.02
N VAL A 119 -9.04 3.08 -10.23
CA VAL A 119 -10.07 4.08 -10.54
C VAL A 119 -11.46 3.45 -10.52
N HIS A 120 -11.60 2.23 -11.04
CA HIS A 120 -12.84 1.45 -10.96
C HIS A 120 -13.30 1.28 -9.51
N ILE A 121 -12.43 0.74 -8.65
CA ILE A 121 -12.73 0.55 -7.23
C ILE A 121 -13.05 1.89 -6.55
N TRP A 122 -12.24 2.93 -6.77
CA TRP A 122 -12.48 4.23 -6.16
C TRP A 122 -13.86 4.79 -6.53
N ARG A 123 -14.23 4.72 -7.81
CA ARG A 123 -15.53 5.16 -8.30
C ARG A 123 -16.69 4.42 -7.63
N HIS A 124 -16.64 3.10 -7.61
CA HIS A 124 -17.72 2.31 -7.04
C HIS A 124 -17.80 2.40 -5.51
N VAL A 125 -16.66 2.54 -4.82
CA VAL A 125 -16.66 2.82 -3.37
C VAL A 125 -17.24 4.21 -3.08
N THR A 126 -16.88 5.23 -3.86
CA THR A 126 -17.45 6.58 -3.72
C THR A 126 -18.97 6.57 -3.94
N HIS A 127 -19.45 5.84 -4.96
CA HIS A 127 -20.88 5.68 -5.21
C HIS A 127 -21.57 4.91 -4.07
N ALA A 128 -20.98 3.81 -3.61
CA ALA A 128 -21.50 3.01 -2.49
C ALA A 128 -21.44 3.75 -1.14
N ARG A 129 -20.70 4.84 -1.02
CA ARG A 129 -20.75 5.75 0.14
C ARG A 129 -21.89 6.76 0.06
N GLU A 130 -22.62 6.83 -1.05
CA GLU A 130 -23.74 7.75 -1.28
C GLU A 130 -23.34 9.23 -1.07
N LEU A 131 -22.10 9.56 -1.43
CA LEU A 131 -21.59 10.92 -1.33
C LEU A 131 -22.37 11.86 -2.26
N LYS A 132 -22.64 13.07 -1.78
CA LYS A 132 -23.23 14.12 -2.61
C LYS A 132 -22.24 14.55 -3.69
N PRO A 133 -22.69 15.04 -4.85
CA PRO A 133 -21.80 15.48 -5.93
C PRO A 133 -20.71 16.46 -5.50
N GLU A 134 -21.01 17.32 -4.53
CA GLU A 134 -20.13 18.33 -3.93
C GLU A 134 -19.17 17.79 -2.85
N ASP A 135 -19.41 16.59 -2.31
CA ASP A 135 -18.56 16.01 -1.29
C ASP A 135 -17.19 15.64 -1.88
N TYR A 136 -16.13 15.86 -1.11
CA TYR A 136 -14.79 15.45 -1.50
C TYR A 136 -14.53 13.98 -1.19
N THR A 137 -13.82 13.33 -2.10
CA THR A 137 -13.25 11.99 -1.89
C THR A 137 -11.76 12.01 -2.22
N VAL A 138 -11.00 11.21 -1.47
CA VAL A 138 -9.55 11.11 -1.59
C VAL A 138 -9.17 9.71 -2.08
N PHE A 139 -8.18 9.64 -2.96
CA PHE A 139 -7.56 8.40 -3.38
C PHE A 139 -6.07 8.43 -3.12
N THR A 140 -5.56 7.41 -2.45
CA THR A 140 -4.16 7.34 -2.05
C THR A 140 -3.49 6.09 -2.59
N VAL A 141 -2.33 6.26 -3.23
CA VAL A 141 -1.41 5.15 -3.56
C VAL A 141 -0.03 5.41 -2.98
N PHE A 142 0.70 4.35 -2.66
CA PHE A 142 2.07 4.43 -2.18
C PHE A 142 3.02 4.09 -3.34
N ALA A 143 3.72 5.10 -3.86
CA ALA A 143 4.59 4.97 -5.01
C ALA A 143 6.02 4.59 -4.59
N ASP A 144 6.56 3.50 -5.15
CA ASP A 144 7.96 3.11 -4.97
C ASP A 144 8.93 4.12 -5.60
N CYS A 145 9.76 4.75 -4.78
CA CYS A 145 10.64 5.83 -5.19
C CYS A 145 12.02 5.36 -5.65
N ARG A 146 12.36 4.07 -5.62
CA ARG A 146 13.70 3.55 -5.98
C ARG A 146 14.22 4.06 -7.33
N LYS A 147 13.38 3.99 -8.38
CA LYS A 147 13.73 4.49 -9.74
C LYS A 147 13.45 5.98 -9.95
N ARG A 148 12.98 6.69 -8.92
CA ARG A 148 12.48 8.08 -9.02
C ARG A 148 13.36 9.09 -8.31
N VAL A 149 14.22 8.64 -7.40
CA VAL A 149 15.29 9.44 -6.79
C VAL A 149 16.48 9.58 -7.73
N ASP A 150 17.32 10.59 -7.49
CA ASP A 150 18.55 10.85 -8.24
C ASP A 150 19.76 10.93 -7.28
N PRO A 151 20.75 10.03 -7.38
CA PRO A 151 20.80 8.89 -8.30
C PRO A 151 19.74 7.83 -7.97
N PRO A 152 19.29 7.02 -8.97
CA PRO A 152 18.38 5.91 -8.72
C PRO A 152 18.94 4.94 -7.68
N MET A 153 18.08 4.48 -6.79
CA MET A 153 18.42 3.49 -5.78
C MET A 153 18.41 2.08 -6.39
N PRO A 154 19.29 1.15 -5.97
CA PRO A 154 19.18 -0.25 -6.36
C PRO A 154 17.80 -0.82 -6.04
N GLU A 155 17.27 -1.70 -6.91
CA GLU A 155 16.00 -2.39 -6.66
C GLU A 155 16.05 -3.20 -5.34
N SER A 156 17.24 -3.70 -4.97
CA SER A 156 17.50 -4.44 -3.74
C SER A 156 17.63 -3.57 -2.48
N TYR A 157 17.43 -2.25 -2.57
CA TYR A 157 17.41 -1.38 -1.39
C TYR A 157 16.40 -1.86 -0.37
N PHE A 158 16.91 -2.14 0.83
CA PHE A 158 16.15 -2.72 1.92
C PHE A 158 15.81 -1.64 2.97
N GLY A 159 14.58 -1.14 2.87
CA GLY A 159 14.09 -0.04 3.68
C GLY A 159 12.78 0.51 3.15
N ASN A 160 12.32 1.61 3.75
CA ASN A 160 11.23 2.38 3.16
C ASN A 160 11.77 3.34 2.11
N LEU A 161 11.30 3.21 0.88
CA LEU A 161 11.50 4.22 -0.15
C LEU A 161 10.21 4.40 -0.95
N ILE A 162 9.17 4.85 -0.25
CA ILE A 162 7.83 5.06 -0.80
C ILE A 162 7.36 6.50 -0.58
N GLN A 163 6.50 6.99 -1.46
CA GLN A 163 5.83 8.27 -1.29
C GLN A 163 4.31 8.10 -1.45
N ALA A 164 3.55 8.59 -0.46
CA ALA A 164 2.09 8.64 -0.56
C ALA A 164 1.64 9.70 -1.57
N VAL A 165 0.75 9.30 -2.47
CA VAL A 165 0.24 10.09 -3.58
C VAL A 165 -1.26 10.27 -3.39
N PHE A 166 -1.68 11.48 -3.01
CA PHE A 166 -3.08 11.79 -2.67
C PHE A 166 -3.78 12.51 -3.80
N THR A 167 -4.76 11.90 -4.43
CA THR A 167 -5.65 12.57 -5.38
C THR A 167 -6.93 12.96 -4.67
N VAL A 168 -7.39 14.20 -4.84
CA VAL A 168 -8.66 14.69 -4.27
C VAL A 168 -9.51 15.22 -5.41
N THR A 169 -10.80 14.88 -5.38
CA THR A 169 -11.80 15.40 -6.32
C THR A 169 -13.18 15.41 -5.65
N ALA A 170 -14.08 16.23 -6.17
CA ALA A 170 -15.50 16.14 -5.83
C ALA A 170 -16.08 14.82 -6.36
N ALA A 171 -17.00 14.19 -5.63
CA ALA A 171 -17.59 12.89 -5.99
C ALA A 171 -18.30 12.94 -7.35
N GLY A 172 -19.00 14.04 -7.66
CA GLY A 172 -19.65 14.23 -8.96
C GLY A 172 -18.67 14.44 -10.13
N LEU A 173 -17.42 14.78 -9.84
CA LEU A 173 -16.34 15.00 -10.82
C LEU A 173 -15.40 13.79 -10.93
N LEU A 174 -15.72 12.67 -10.29
CA LEU A 174 -14.92 11.46 -10.30
C LEU A 174 -14.99 10.78 -11.69
N SER A 175 -14.35 11.43 -12.66
CA SER A 175 -14.18 11.02 -14.07
C SER A 175 -12.92 11.65 -14.71
N ALA A 176 -12.05 12.27 -13.92
CA ALA A 176 -10.78 12.82 -14.38
C ALA A 176 -9.60 12.12 -13.69
N ASN A 177 -8.53 11.84 -14.45
CA ASN A 177 -7.32 11.20 -13.95
C ASN A 177 -6.21 12.25 -13.78
N PRO A 178 -5.96 12.76 -12.56
CA PRO A 178 -4.93 13.75 -12.36
C PRO A 178 -3.55 13.09 -12.44
N ARG A 179 -2.74 13.58 -13.37
CA ARG A 179 -1.32 13.26 -13.42
C ARG A 179 -0.62 14.00 -12.30
N LYS A 180 0.16 13.28 -11.49
CA LYS A 180 1.01 13.87 -10.46
C LYS A 180 2.49 13.63 -10.79
N ASN A 181 3.28 14.67 -10.55
CA ASN A 181 4.73 14.63 -10.75
C ASN A 181 5.41 14.04 -9.50
N HIS A 182 5.95 12.83 -9.64
CA HIS A 182 6.74 12.12 -8.61
C HIS A 182 8.17 11.92 -9.10
N ASN A 183 8.86 13.02 -9.40
CA ASN A 183 10.26 13.03 -9.81
C ASN A 183 11.18 13.28 -8.60
N ALA A 184 12.49 13.15 -8.82
CA ALA A 184 13.50 13.32 -7.78
C ALA A 184 13.32 14.64 -7.01
N LYS A 185 13.14 15.75 -7.74
CA LYS A 185 12.93 17.08 -7.14
C LYS A 185 11.73 17.12 -6.18
N ALA A 186 10.57 16.59 -6.60
CA ALA A 186 9.37 16.57 -5.75
C ALA A 186 9.53 15.64 -4.53
N ILE A 187 10.32 14.59 -4.65
CA ILE A 187 10.65 13.69 -3.52
C ILE A 187 11.57 14.42 -2.54
N ASP A 188 12.62 15.08 -3.02
CA ASP A 188 13.58 15.83 -2.20
C ASP A 188 12.93 17.00 -1.46
N GLU A 189 12.06 17.76 -2.13
CA GLU A 189 11.30 18.86 -1.52
C GLU A 189 10.39 18.35 -0.39
N ARG A 190 9.69 17.23 -0.61
CA ARG A 190 8.88 16.61 0.44
C ARG A 190 9.74 16.12 1.61
N ASN A 191 10.88 15.50 1.31
CA ASN A 191 11.80 15.01 2.34
C ASN A 191 12.29 16.18 3.21
N LYS A 192 12.72 17.29 2.61
CA LYS A 192 13.11 18.51 3.33
C LYS A 192 11.98 19.06 4.20
N GLN A 193 10.76 19.10 3.66
CA GLN A 193 9.58 19.55 4.40
C GLN A 193 9.32 18.65 5.62
N TRP A 194 9.30 17.33 5.43
CA TRP A 194 9.11 16.38 6.53
C TRP A 194 10.25 16.45 7.55
N GLU A 195 11.50 16.67 7.11
CA GLU A 195 12.65 16.81 8.00
C GLU A 195 12.58 18.08 8.87
N SER A 196 11.96 19.15 8.36
CA SER A 196 11.75 20.39 9.13
C SER A 196 10.65 20.25 10.20
N GLU A 197 9.68 19.35 9.98
CA GLU A 197 8.56 19.10 10.90
C GLU A 197 8.17 17.61 10.85
N PRO A 198 8.95 16.73 11.51
CA PRO A 198 8.78 15.30 11.40
C PRO A 198 7.51 14.85 12.12
N LYS A 199 6.66 14.12 11.42
CA LYS A 199 5.45 13.51 11.99
C LYS A 199 5.28 12.07 11.53
N ILE A 200 4.69 11.24 12.40
CA ILE A 200 4.20 9.92 12.00
C ILE A 200 2.95 10.15 11.17
N PHE A 201 2.96 9.65 9.95
CA PHE A 201 1.78 9.60 9.12
C PHE A 201 0.81 8.58 9.72
N GLN A 202 -0.38 9.01 10.09
CA GLN A 202 -1.48 8.12 10.49
C GLN A 202 -2.50 8.06 9.36
N PHE A 203 -3.23 6.93 9.22
CA PHE A 203 -4.21 6.82 8.15
C PHE A 203 -5.31 7.91 8.20
N LYS A 204 -5.68 8.39 9.39
CA LYS A 204 -6.61 9.52 9.54
C LYS A 204 -6.13 10.80 8.82
N ASP A 205 -4.83 10.91 8.56
CA ASP A 205 -4.22 12.01 7.81
C ASP A 205 -4.45 11.88 6.29
N ALA A 206 -5.00 10.75 5.81
CA ALA A 206 -5.28 10.50 4.41
C ALA A 206 -6.54 11.22 3.89
N GLY A 207 -7.27 11.91 4.76
CA GLY A 207 -8.45 12.72 4.43
C GLY A 207 -9.79 11.98 4.52
N VAL A 208 -10.88 12.74 4.45
CA VAL A 208 -12.24 12.21 4.50
C VAL A 208 -12.57 11.39 3.25
N ASN A 209 -13.43 10.37 3.40
CA ASN A 209 -13.86 9.52 2.29
C ASN A 209 -12.69 8.94 1.47
N CYS A 210 -11.59 8.60 2.15
CA CYS A 210 -10.39 8.12 1.50
C CYS A 210 -10.56 6.68 1.01
N VAL A 211 -10.01 6.38 -0.16
CA VAL A 211 -9.76 5.03 -0.66
C VAL A 211 -8.25 4.89 -0.83
N ALA A 212 -7.62 4.04 -0.04
CA ALA A 212 -6.17 3.85 -0.07
C ALA A 212 -5.82 2.47 -0.61
N VAL A 213 -4.96 2.45 -1.62
CA VAL A 213 -4.47 1.23 -2.24
C VAL A 213 -3.08 0.90 -1.69
N GLY A 214 -3.02 -0.19 -0.93
CA GLY A 214 -1.81 -0.86 -0.49
C GLY A 214 -1.44 -2.05 -1.38
N SER A 215 -0.24 -2.59 -1.15
CA SER A 215 0.36 -3.68 -1.93
C SER A 215 0.56 -3.36 -3.43
N SER A 216 1.07 -4.34 -4.17
CA SER A 216 1.20 -4.28 -5.62
C SER A 216 1.19 -5.68 -6.22
N PRO A 217 0.54 -5.89 -7.39
CA PRO A 217 0.65 -7.14 -8.14
C PRO A 217 2.09 -7.51 -8.55
N ARG A 218 3.02 -6.55 -8.46
CA ARG A 218 4.44 -6.74 -8.76
C ARG A 218 5.23 -7.45 -7.66
N PHE A 219 4.67 -7.59 -6.46
CA PHE A 219 5.37 -8.21 -5.32
C PHE A 219 5.49 -9.73 -5.40
N LYS A 220 4.89 -10.38 -6.40
CA LYS A 220 5.03 -11.82 -6.67
C LYS A 220 4.80 -12.69 -5.44
N VAL A 221 3.74 -12.37 -4.69
CA VAL A 221 3.48 -12.92 -3.36
C VAL A 221 3.33 -14.45 -3.34
N TYR A 222 2.92 -15.03 -4.48
CA TYR A 222 2.73 -16.47 -4.63
C TYR A 222 4.00 -17.22 -5.09
N ASP A 223 5.10 -16.51 -5.35
CA ASP A 223 6.38 -17.13 -5.70
C ASP A 223 7.23 -17.46 -4.46
N VAL A 224 6.80 -17.06 -3.26
CA VAL A 224 7.43 -17.42 -1.99
C VAL A 224 7.08 -18.87 -1.64
N ASP A 225 8.07 -19.77 -1.68
CA ASP A 225 7.89 -21.20 -1.37
C ASP A 225 8.88 -21.66 -0.30
N PHE A 226 8.35 -21.96 0.89
CA PHE A 226 9.13 -22.45 2.04
C PHE A 226 9.47 -23.96 1.96
N GLY A 227 9.26 -24.60 0.81
CA GLY A 227 9.35 -26.05 0.62
C GLY A 227 8.02 -26.78 0.78
N TRP A 228 6.91 -26.03 0.94
CA TRP A 228 5.56 -26.58 1.05
C TRP A 228 4.73 -26.41 -0.23
N GLY A 229 5.32 -25.82 -1.28
CA GLY A 229 4.64 -25.35 -2.46
C GLY A 229 4.22 -23.89 -2.34
N LYS A 230 3.61 -23.34 -3.40
CA LYS A 230 3.09 -21.96 -3.41
C LYS A 230 1.99 -21.74 -2.36
N PRO A 231 1.85 -20.52 -1.81
CA PRO A 231 0.75 -20.19 -0.92
C PRO A 231 -0.60 -20.36 -1.62
N GLU A 232 -1.60 -20.83 -0.87
CA GLU A 232 -2.99 -20.94 -1.30
C GLU A 232 -3.66 -19.57 -1.41
N SER A 233 -3.36 -18.68 -0.46
CA SER A 233 -3.90 -17.32 -0.42
C SER A 233 -2.98 -16.39 0.37
N VAL A 234 -2.87 -15.14 -0.07
CA VAL A 234 -2.20 -14.06 0.67
C VAL A 234 -3.23 -12.99 1.01
N ARG A 235 -3.23 -12.52 2.26
CA ARG A 235 -4.17 -11.53 2.78
C ARG A 235 -3.50 -10.53 3.70
N SER A 236 -4.11 -9.35 3.82
CA SER A 236 -3.72 -8.37 4.82
C SER A 236 -4.25 -8.79 6.20
N GLY A 237 -3.49 -8.49 7.25
CA GLY A 237 -3.88 -8.74 8.63
C GLY A 237 -4.81 -7.67 9.20
N SER A 238 -5.52 -7.99 10.28
CA SER A 238 -6.59 -7.17 10.83
C SER A 238 -6.18 -5.75 11.23
N ASN A 239 -4.93 -5.55 11.65
CA ASN A 239 -4.40 -4.25 12.04
C ASN A 239 -4.24 -3.26 10.88
N ASN A 240 -4.40 -3.73 9.64
CA ASN A 240 -4.36 -2.93 8.43
C ASN A 240 -5.73 -2.78 7.75
N ARG A 241 -6.80 -3.24 8.40
CA ARG A 241 -8.16 -3.17 7.88
C ARG A 241 -8.90 -2.02 8.53
N PHE A 242 -9.20 -1.01 7.73
CA PHE A 242 -10.04 0.12 8.09
C PHE A 242 -10.84 0.57 6.86
N ASP A 243 -11.87 1.40 7.08
CA ASP A 243 -12.76 1.84 6.01
C ASP A 243 -11.97 2.52 4.88
N GLY A 244 -12.16 2.02 3.66
CA GLY A 244 -11.50 2.53 2.46
C GLY A 244 -10.18 1.85 2.11
N MET A 245 -9.73 0.82 2.85
CA MET A 245 -8.54 0.07 2.46
C MET A 245 -8.79 -0.90 1.33
N VAL A 246 -7.88 -0.86 0.37
CA VAL A 246 -7.84 -1.77 -0.77
C VAL A 246 -6.43 -2.35 -0.88
N TYR A 247 -6.32 -3.66 -0.98
CA TYR A 247 -5.08 -4.36 -1.25
C TYR A 247 -5.15 -5.03 -2.62
N LEU A 248 -4.17 -4.75 -3.47
CA LEU A 248 -4.04 -5.35 -4.80
C LEU A 248 -2.87 -6.33 -4.81
N TYR A 249 -3.17 -7.62 -4.77
CA TYR A 249 -2.18 -8.69 -4.84
C TYR A 249 -2.04 -9.24 -6.26
N GLN A 250 -0.93 -9.91 -6.55
CA GLN A 250 -0.85 -10.76 -7.74
C GLN A 250 -1.98 -11.78 -7.66
N GLY A 251 -2.70 -12.05 -8.75
CA GLY A 251 -3.72 -13.10 -8.75
C GLY A 251 -3.10 -14.49 -8.71
N LYS A 252 -3.70 -15.42 -7.93
CA LYS A 252 -3.18 -16.79 -7.77
C LYS A 252 -3.05 -17.55 -9.09
N SER A 253 -3.99 -17.34 -10.01
CA SER A 253 -3.99 -17.95 -11.35
C SER A 253 -2.84 -17.48 -12.24
N GLY A 254 -2.06 -16.49 -11.81
CA GLY A 254 -0.96 -15.90 -12.55
C GLY A 254 -1.43 -14.98 -13.70
N GLY A 255 -0.49 -14.67 -14.60
CA GLY A 255 -0.74 -13.79 -15.74
C GLY A 255 -1.06 -12.35 -15.31
N ARG A 256 -2.16 -11.79 -15.84
CA ARG A 256 -2.61 -10.42 -15.55
C ARG A 256 -3.70 -10.37 -14.47
N SER A 257 -3.98 -11.48 -13.79
CA SER A 257 -4.95 -11.56 -12.71
C SER A 257 -4.48 -10.76 -11.48
N ILE A 258 -5.44 -10.15 -10.77
CA ILE A 258 -5.21 -9.37 -9.55
C ILE A 258 -6.25 -9.81 -8.53
N ASP A 259 -5.79 -10.28 -7.37
CA ASP A 259 -6.67 -10.52 -6.23
C ASP A 259 -6.89 -9.18 -5.51
N VAL A 260 -8.16 -8.81 -5.30
CA VAL A 260 -8.54 -7.56 -4.63
C VAL A 260 -9.12 -7.88 -3.26
N GLU A 261 -8.54 -7.30 -2.20
CA GLU A 261 -9.10 -7.31 -0.85
C GLU A 261 -9.56 -5.90 -0.49
N ILE A 262 -10.83 -5.74 -0.12
CA ILE A 262 -11.46 -4.44 0.17
C ILE A 262 -12.00 -4.47 1.59
N SER A 263 -11.72 -3.43 2.38
CA SER A 263 -12.29 -3.21 3.71
C SER A 263 -13.10 -1.92 3.71
N LEU A 264 -14.38 -2.02 4.04
CA LEU A 264 -15.33 -0.90 4.10
C LEU A 264 -16.23 -1.06 5.33
N GLU A 265 -16.87 0.03 5.74
CA GLU A 265 -18.00 -0.04 6.66
C GLU A 265 -19.11 -0.94 6.08
N ALA A 266 -19.81 -1.66 6.96
CA ALA A 266 -20.73 -2.73 6.58
C ALA A 266 -21.80 -2.27 5.57
N GLN A 267 -22.41 -1.11 5.78
CA GLN A 267 -23.44 -0.57 4.88
C GLN A 267 -22.88 -0.22 3.50
N THR A 268 -21.67 0.34 3.46
CA THR A 268 -20.96 0.66 2.21
C THR A 268 -20.60 -0.62 1.46
N MET A 269 -20.12 -1.65 2.16
CA MET A 269 -19.83 -2.95 1.55
C MET A 269 -21.10 -3.59 0.97
N GLU A 270 -22.20 -3.59 1.71
CA GLU A 270 -23.48 -4.15 1.26
C GLU A 270 -23.98 -3.48 -0.03
N ARG A 271 -23.82 -2.15 -0.15
CA ARG A 271 -24.17 -1.43 -1.39
C ARG A 271 -23.22 -1.76 -2.53
N LEU A 272 -21.92 -1.87 -2.26
CA LEU A 272 -20.91 -2.23 -3.26
C LEU A 272 -21.14 -3.65 -3.82
N GLU A 273 -21.49 -4.62 -2.97
CA GLU A 273 -21.80 -5.99 -3.39
C GLU A 273 -23.05 -6.09 -4.27
N LYS A 274 -23.99 -5.15 -4.13
CA LYS A 274 -25.19 -5.04 -4.96
C LYS A 274 -24.96 -4.29 -6.27
N ASP A 275 -23.80 -3.63 -6.42
CA ASP A 275 -23.45 -2.86 -7.61
C ASP A 275 -23.03 -3.80 -8.75
N LYS A 276 -23.92 -3.94 -9.73
CA LYS A 276 -23.70 -4.80 -10.91
C LYS A 276 -22.60 -4.28 -11.84
N GLU A 277 -22.37 -2.97 -11.86
CA GLU A 277 -21.30 -2.36 -12.65
C GLU A 277 -19.94 -2.53 -11.95
N PHE A 278 -19.92 -2.74 -10.64
CA PHE A 278 -18.69 -3.06 -9.92
C PHE A 278 -18.20 -4.48 -10.23
N LEU A 279 -19.10 -5.47 -10.15
CA LEU A 279 -18.81 -6.91 -10.29
C LEU A 279 -18.68 -7.42 -11.73
N MET A 280 -18.58 -6.50 -12.72
CA MET A 280 -18.60 -6.81 -14.16
C MET A 280 -17.84 -8.10 -14.50
N GLU A 281 -18.58 -9.15 -14.85
CA GLU A 281 -18.06 -10.32 -15.54
C GLU A 281 -17.76 -9.88 -16.98
N VAL A 282 -16.49 -9.57 -17.25
CA VAL A 282 -16.04 -9.38 -18.64
C VAL A 282 -15.85 -10.78 -19.23
N TYR A 283 -16.89 -11.26 -19.92
CA TYR A 283 -16.87 -12.47 -20.74
C TYR A 283 -15.90 -12.34 -21.92
#